data_AF-A0A534AIC2-F1
#
_entry.id   AF-A0A534AIC2-F1
#
_cell.length_a   1.000
_cell.length_b   1.000
_cell.length_c   1.000
_cell.angle_alpha   90.00
_cell.angle_beta   90.00
_cell.angle_gamma   90.00
#
_symmetry.space_group_name_H-M   'P 1'
#
loop_
_entity.id
_entity.type
_entity.pdbx_description
1 polymer ?
#
loop_
_entity_poly.entity_id
_entity_poly.type
_entity_poly.pdbx_seq_one_letter_code
_entity_poly.pdbx_strand_id
1 'polypeptide(L)'
;TVGGTPRRIAAQLRGTSGFPDWSPDGKSILFTAGANYEHEGVYIIGTDGSGLRALLSDSVNEYRYPSWAPDGKQFTVATWSPSGSAILVVELASGSRRQVLAADTVYLDCPQWSPKGTELLLTVYPSRVYPWKSSVTDARADLALFDFRSGRLRFVTTDHDKLNNYGRWSPDARWIVFQSDRHAPPFRDSTAAHYRFDSLEIYIVRPDGSGLYFDGHPSW
;
A
#
# COMPACT_ATOMS: atom_id res chain seq x y z
N THR A 1 -13.61 30.98 -1.03
CA THR A 1 -14.66 29.95 -0.87
C THR A 1 -14.10 28.64 -1.37
N VAL A 2 -13.85 27.70 -0.47
CA VAL A 2 -13.41 26.36 -0.84
C VAL A 2 -14.67 25.55 -1.12
N GLY A 3 -14.89 25.19 -2.38
CA GLY A 3 -16.05 24.46 -2.84
C GLY A 3 -16.00 24.31 -4.36
N GLY A 4 -15.96 23.07 -4.84
CA GLY A 4 -15.95 22.73 -6.25
C GLY A 4 -16.60 21.37 -6.46
N THR A 5 -17.19 21.16 -7.63
CA THR A 5 -17.81 19.89 -7.98
C THR A 5 -16.71 18.87 -8.30
N PRO A 6 -16.67 17.69 -7.63
CA PRO A 6 -15.74 16.63 -8.00
C PRO A 6 -15.89 16.25 -9.47
N ARG A 7 -14.77 16.08 -10.17
CA ARG A 7 -14.74 15.71 -11.59
C ARG A 7 -14.27 14.27 -11.76
N ARG A 8 -15.08 13.43 -12.42
CA ARG A 8 -14.68 12.09 -12.84
C ARG A 8 -13.75 12.20 -14.06
N ILE A 9 -12.51 11.72 -13.95
CA ILE A 9 -11.50 11.81 -15.02
C ILE A 9 -11.37 10.53 -15.86
N ALA A 10 -11.65 9.35 -15.28
CA ALA A 10 -11.57 8.06 -15.97
C ALA A 10 -12.96 7.53 -16.39
N ALA A 11 -13.80 8.36 -16.99
CA ALA A 11 -15.19 8.00 -17.34
C ALA A 11 -15.30 6.90 -18.41
N GLN A 12 -14.21 6.65 -19.15
CA GLN A 12 -14.13 5.67 -20.23
C GLN A 12 -14.02 4.23 -19.70
N LEU A 13 -13.50 4.05 -18.47
CA LEU A 13 -13.37 2.74 -17.86
C LEU A 13 -14.72 2.28 -17.31
N ARG A 14 -15.03 1.01 -17.59
CA ARG A 14 -16.16 0.29 -17.00
C ARG A 14 -15.63 -0.58 -15.84
N GLY A 15 -16.41 -0.67 -14.77
CA GLY A 15 -16.03 -1.46 -13.58
C GLY A 15 -15.46 -0.59 -12.46
N THR A 16 -14.61 -1.19 -11.63
CA THR A 16 -14.04 -0.56 -10.44
C THR A 16 -12.73 0.14 -10.78
N SER A 17 -12.43 1.22 -10.06
CA SER A 17 -11.14 1.88 -10.12
C SER A 17 -10.76 2.34 -8.72
N GLY A 18 -9.49 2.15 -8.34
CA GLY A 18 -9.04 2.34 -6.97
C GLY A 18 -7.57 2.67 -6.85
N PHE A 19 -7.14 2.89 -5.61
CA PHE A 19 -5.75 3.09 -5.20
C PHE A 19 -4.97 4.13 -6.04
N PRO A 20 -5.48 5.37 -6.18
CA PRO A 20 -4.81 6.38 -6.98
C PRO A 20 -3.54 6.91 -6.30
N ASP A 21 -2.56 7.28 -7.11
CA ASP A 21 -1.35 8.00 -6.69
C ASP A 21 -0.97 9.09 -7.70
N TRP A 22 -0.48 10.21 -7.18
CA TRP A 22 -0.07 11.36 -7.99
C TRP A 22 1.34 11.17 -8.53
N SER A 23 1.58 11.53 -9.79
CA SER A 23 2.94 11.67 -10.28
C SER A 23 3.67 12.78 -9.52
N PRO A 24 5.00 12.69 -9.33
CA PRO A 24 5.76 13.70 -8.58
C PRO A 24 5.63 15.12 -9.16
N ASP A 25 5.39 15.23 -10.47
CA ASP A 25 5.17 16.50 -11.17
C ASP A 25 3.71 16.99 -11.14
N GLY A 26 2.80 16.21 -10.56
CA GLY A 26 1.38 16.54 -10.42
C GLY A 26 0.59 16.53 -11.73
N LYS A 27 1.10 15.96 -12.82
CA LYS A 27 0.44 15.98 -14.14
C LYS A 27 -0.32 14.71 -14.49
N SER A 28 -0.07 13.62 -13.78
CA SER A 28 -0.68 12.32 -14.06
C SER A 28 -1.11 11.61 -12.79
N ILE A 29 -2.10 10.74 -12.92
CA ILE A 29 -2.59 9.86 -11.87
C ILE A 29 -2.35 8.42 -12.28
N LEU A 30 -1.72 7.64 -11.41
CA LEU A 30 -1.58 6.20 -11.50
C LEU A 30 -2.67 5.56 -10.65
N PHE A 31 -3.32 4.51 -11.11
CA PHE A 31 -4.43 3.87 -10.38
C PHE A 31 -4.65 2.45 -10.90
N THR A 32 -5.45 1.66 -10.17
CA THR A 32 -5.89 0.34 -10.65
C THR A 32 -7.30 0.42 -11.22
N ALA A 33 -7.58 -0.41 -12.24
CA ALA A 33 -8.94 -0.56 -12.76
C ALA A 33 -9.15 -1.93 -13.38
N GLY A 34 -10.38 -2.44 -13.31
CA GLY A 34 -10.75 -3.74 -13.86
C GLY A 34 -12.25 -3.93 -13.96
N ALA A 35 -12.67 -4.97 -14.66
CA ALA A 35 -14.08 -5.36 -14.75
C ALA A 35 -14.65 -5.75 -13.37
N ASN A 36 -13.80 -6.30 -12.51
CA ASN A 36 -14.05 -6.63 -11.11
C ASN A 36 -12.74 -6.46 -10.30
N TYR A 37 -12.83 -6.59 -8.97
CA TYR A 37 -11.67 -6.48 -8.05
C TYR A 37 -10.63 -7.59 -8.18
N GLU A 38 -10.85 -8.60 -9.02
CA GLU A 38 -10.01 -9.81 -9.14
C GLU A 38 -9.10 -9.79 -10.37
N HIS A 39 -9.32 -8.86 -11.30
CA HIS A 39 -8.50 -8.70 -12.49
C HIS A 39 -8.27 -7.21 -12.78
N GLU A 40 -7.73 -6.50 -11.79
CA GLU A 40 -7.35 -5.11 -11.95
C GLU A 40 -6.01 -4.99 -12.66
N GLY A 41 -5.95 -4.16 -13.70
CA GLY A 41 -4.71 -3.68 -14.30
C GLY A 41 -4.28 -2.35 -13.70
N VAL A 42 -3.06 -1.92 -13.98
CA VAL A 42 -2.54 -0.58 -13.62
C VAL A 42 -2.69 0.35 -14.82
N TYR A 43 -3.25 1.53 -14.57
CA TYR A 43 -3.53 2.55 -15.58
C TYR A 43 -2.92 3.89 -15.18
N ILE A 44 -2.61 4.70 -16.20
CA ILE A 44 -2.21 6.10 -16.05
C ILE A 44 -3.17 7.00 -16.83
N ILE A 45 -3.46 8.18 -16.28
CA ILE A 45 -4.26 9.22 -16.94
C ILE A 45 -3.71 10.61 -16.60
N GLY A 46 -3.81 11.55 -17.54
CA GLY A 46 -3.52 12.95 -17.28
C GLY A 46 -4.53 13.56 -16.30
N THR A 47 -4.11 14.57 -15.55
CA THR A 47 -4.99 15.24 -14.56
C THR A 47 -6.10 16.04 -15.22
N ASP A 48 -5.98 16.34 -16.51
CA ASP A 48 -7.01 16.89 -17.38
C ASP A 48 -8.01 15.82 -17.89
N GLY A 49 -7.74 14.53 -17.66
CA GLY A 49 -8.54 13.39 -18.14
C GLY A 49 -8.11 12.83 -19.50
N SER A 50 -7.03 13.36 -20.09
CA SER A 50 -6.48 12.88 -21.35
C SER A 50 -5.49 11.72 -21.16
N GLY A 51 -5.10 11.05 -22.25
CA GLY A 51 -3.99 10.11 -22.23
C GLY A 51 -4.18 8.84 -21.42
N LEU A 52 -5.44 8.44 -21.15
CA LEU A 52 -5.73 7.18 -20.46
C LEU A 52 -5.10 6.00 -21.20
N ARG A 53 -4.26 5.22 -20.52
CA ARG A 53 -3.69 3.98 -21.06
C ARG A 53 -3.35 2.98 -19.96
N ALA A 54 -3.41 1.70 -20.29
CA ALA A 54 -2.92 0.63 -19.42
C ALA A 54 -1.38 0.61 -19.41
N LEU A 55 -0.80 0.43 -18.23
CA LEU A 55 0.62 0.18 -18.02
C LEU A 55 0.89 -1.31 -17.75
N LEU A 56 0.00 -1.95 -16.99
CA LEU A 56 0.03 -3.38 -16.70
C LEU A 56 -1.38 -3.94 -16.85
N SER A 57 -1.51 -5.00 -17.63
CA SER A 57 -2.74 -5.78 -17.73
C SER A 57 -2.37 -7.20 -18.13
N ASP A 58 -2.49 -8.13 -17.21
CA ASP A 58 -2.43 -9.56 -17.51
C ASP A 58 -3.48 -10.32 -16.70
N SER A 59 -3.74 -11.55 -17.11
CA SER A 59 -4.77 -12.40 -16.51
C SER A 59 -4.27 -13.22 -15.33
N VAL A 60 -3.01 -13.01 -14.90
CA VAL A 60 -2.35 -13.88 -13.93
C VAL A 60 -2.29 -13.23 -12.56
N ASN A 61 -2.01 -11.93 -12.51
CA ASN A 61 -1.82 -11.22 -11.25
C ASN A 61 -2.95 -10.21 -10.99
N GLU A 62 -3.40 -10.17 -9.74
CA GLU A 62 -4.11 -9.02 -9.19
C GLU A 62 -3.10 -7.91 -8.89
N TYR A 63 -3.25 -6.74 -9.51
CA TYR A 63 -2.42 -5.56 -9.23
C TYR A 63 -3.09 -4.63 -8.23
N ARG A 64 -2.37 -4.20 -7.18
CA ARG A 64 -2.91 -3.30 -6.13
C ARG A 64 -1.88 -2.26 -5.70
N TYR A 65 -2.40 -1.12 -5.20
CA TYR A 65 -1.64 -0.03 -4.59
C TYR A 65 -0.40 0.41 -5.40
N PRO A 66 -0.59 0.81 -6.67
CA PRO A 66 0.52 1.31 -7.44
C PRO A 66 1.01 2.64 -6.83
N SER A 67 2.32 2.88 -6.83
CA SER A 67 2.91 4.08 -6.25
C SER A 67 4.08 4.60 -7.06
N TRP A 68 4.06 5.90 -7.34
CA TRP A 68 5.12 6.56 -8.08
C TRP A 68 6.44 6.57 -7.31
N ALA A 69 7.52 6.30 -8.04
CA ALA A 69 8.86 6.64 -7.56
C ALA A 69 9.04 8.18 -7.58
N PRO A 70 9.83 8.75 -6.65
CA PRO A 70 10.10 10.19 -6.60
C PRO A 70 10.74 10.74 -7.88
N ASP A 71 11.38 9.89 -8.68
CA ASP A 71 12.02 10.27 -9.95
C ASP A 71 11.03 10.41 -11.12
N GLY A 72 9.78 9.98 -10.96
CA GLY A 72 8.74 10.01 -11.99
C GLY A 72 8.96 9.06 -13.17
N LYS A 73 9.96 8.16 -13.10
CA LYS A 73 10.30 7.21 -14.17
C LYS A 73 9.87 5.80 -13.85
N GLN A 74 9.63 5.51 -12.58
CA GLN A 74 9.24 4.19 -12.11
C GLN A 74 8.00 4.26 -11.24
N PHE A 75 7.37 3.11 -11.06
CA PHE A 75 6.36 2.92 -10.02
C PHE A 75 6.50 1.53 -9.41
N THR A 76 6.04 1.38 -8.17
CA THR A 76 5.86 0.07 -7.53
C THR A 76 4.42 -0.38 -7.62
N VAL A 77 4.20 -1.68 -7.55
CA VAL A 77 2.85 -2.27 -7.42
C VAL A 77 2.93 -3.56 -6.63
N ALA A 78 1.93 -3.82 -5.78
CA ALA A 78 1.77 -5.13 -5.15
C ALA A 78 1.03 -6.07 -6.10
N THR A 79 1.48 -7.32 -6.18
CA THR A 79 0.82 -8.36 -6.95
C THR A 79 0.37 -9.50 -6.05
N TRP A 80 -0.77 -10.08 -6.38
CA TRP A 80 -1.24 -11.30 -5.74
C TRP A 80 -1.67 -12.33 -6.78
N SER A 81 -1.37 -13.60 -6.49
CA SER A 81 -1.93 -14.75 -7.19
C SER A 81 -2.01 -15.94 -6.22
N PRO A 82 -2.63 -17.06 -6.62
CA PRO A 82 -2.62 -18.28 -5.81
C PRO A 82 -1.21 -18.81 -5.48
N SER A 83 -0.15 -18.38 -6.18
CA SER A 83 1.23 -18.77 -5.89
C SER A 83 1.90 -17.90 -4.82
N GLY A 84 1.35 -16.72 -4.48
CA GLY A 84 1.91 -15.83 -3.47
C GLY A 84 1.71 -14.37 -3.79
N SER A 85 2.40 -13.51 -3.03
CA SER A 85 2.44 -12.07 -3.24
C SER A 85 3.84 -11.61 -3.63
N ALA A 86 3.91 -10.50 -4.36
CA ALA A 86 5.18 -9.89 -4.72
C ALA A 86 5.05 -8.37 -4.81
N ILE A 87 6.20 -7.69 -4.71
CA ILE A 87 6.33 -6.27 -5.01
C ILE A 87 7.14 -6.15 -6.30
N LEU A 88 6.56 -5.49 -7.29
CA LEU A 88 7.23 -5.17 -8.54
C LEU A 88 7.63 -3.70 -8.55
N VAL A 89 8.76 -3.42 -9.17
CA VAL A 89 9.15 -2.09 -9.67
C VAL A 89 9.04 -2.13 -11.20
N VAL A 90 8.35 -1.16 -11.77
CA VAL A 90 8.10 -1.08 -13.21
C VAL A 90 8.63 0.24 -13.76
N GLU A 91 9.39 0.15 -14.85
CA GLU A 91 9.91 1.32 -15.56
C GLU A 91 8.88 1.78 -16.60
N LEU A 92 8.57 3.08 -16.60
CA LEU A 92 7.42 3.63 -17.31
C LEU A 92 7.59 3.64 -18.84
N ALA A 93 8.80 3.89 -19.35
CA ALA A 93 9.05 4.07 -20.78
C ALA A 93 9.10 2.74 -21.54
N SER A 94 9.76 1.73 -20.96
CA SER A 94 9.98 0.40 -21.53
C SER A 94 8.93 -0.62 -21.08
N GLY A 95 8.26 -0.38 -19.95
CA GLY A 95 7.38 -1.36 -19.32
C GLY A 95 8.12 -2.52 -18.65
N SER A 96 9.46 -2.43 -18.52
CA SER A 96 10.28 -3.46 -17.88
C SER A 96 9.88 -3.63 -16.43
N ARG A 97 9.73 -4.89 -15.99
CA ARG A 97 9.29 -5.25 -14.64
C ARG A 97 10.41 -5.94 -13.89
N ARG A 98 10.68 -5.49 -12.67
CA ARG A 98 11.63 -6.10 -11.75
C ARG A 98 10.89 -6.51 -10.49
N GLN A 99 10.86 -7.80 -10.19
CA GLN A 99 10.42 -8.29 -8.89
C GLN A 99 11.48 -7.97 -7.84
N VAL A 100 11.10 -7.21 -6.81
CA VAL A 100 12.04 -6.78 -5.75
C VAL A 100 11.88 -7.59 -4.47
N LEU A 101 10.67 -8.07 -4.23
CA LEU A 101 10.32 -8.97 -3.14
C LEU A 101 9.25 -9.94 -3.62
N ALA A 102 9.29 -11.17 -3.12
CA ALA A 102 8.22 -12.15 -3.26
C ALA A 102 8.13 -13.02 -2.02
N ALA A 103 6.91 -13.46 -1.72
CA ALA A 103 6.62 -14.34 -0.62
C ALA A 103 5.46 -15.27 -0.96
N ASP A 104 5.59 -16.52 -0.55
CA ASP A 104 4.55 -17.55 -0.66
C ASP A 104 3.82 -17.82 0.67
N THR A 105 4.38 -17.36 1.80
CA THR A 105 3.81 -17.53 3.15
C THR A 105 3.20 -16.26 3.74
N VAL A 106 3.60 -15.08 3.27
CA VAL A 106 3.09 -13.78 3.74
C VAL A 106 2.47 -12.98 2.61
N TYR A 107 1.58 -12.04 2.96
CA TYR A 107 0.99 -11.11 2.01
C TYR A 107 1.67 -9.75 2.13
N LEU A 108 2.34 -9.34 1.05
CA LEU A 108 3.00 -8.05 0.90
C LEU A 108 2.04 -7.08 0.22
N ASP A 109 1.81 -5.93 0.86
CA ASP A 109 0.79 -4.98 0.42
C ASP A 109 1.23 -3.52 0.56
N CYS A 110 0.47 -2.62 -0.08
CA CYS A 110 0.58 -1.17 0.06
C CYS A 110 2.01 -0.59 -0.10
N PRO A 111 2.79 -0.97 -1.15
CA PRO A 111 4.13 -0.42 -1.34
C PRO A 111 4.10 1.09 -1.57
N GLN A 112 5.01 1.79 -0.90
CA GLN A 112 5.21 3.22 -1.04
C GLN A 112 6.70 3.54 -1.07
N TRP A 113 7.11 4.32 -2.07
CA TRP A 113 8.48 4.83 -2.08
C TRP A 113 8.71 5.78 -0.91
N SER A 114 9.86 5.64 -0.27
CA SER A 114 10.41 6.72 0.56
C SER A 114 10.60 7.98 -0.30
N PRO A 115 10.44 9.19 0.26
CA PRO A 115 10.63 10.44 -0.49
C PRO A 115 12.01 10.57 -1.15
N LYS A 116 13.03 9.88 -0.59
CA LYS A 116 14.40 9.85 -1.13
C LYS A 116 14.62 8.79 -2.21
N GLY A 117 13.67 7.88 -2.43
CA GLY A 117 13.76 6.81 -3.43
C GLY A 117 14.69 5.65 -3.06
N THR A 118 15.10 5.53 -1.78
CA THR A 118 16.10 4.53 -1.34
C THR A 118 15.49 3.32 -0.65
N GLU A 119 14.28 3.47 -0.12
CA GLU A 119 13.52 2.42 0.57
C GLU A 119 12.08 2.34 0.04
N LEU A 120 11.43 1.19 0.24
CA LEU A 120 9.97 1.02 0.16
C LEU A 120 9.38 0.75 1.55
N LEU A 121 8.30 1.45 1.88
CA LEU A 121 7.40 1.08 2.97
C LEU A 121 6.37 0.07 2.47
N LEU A 122 6.15 -0.97 3.26
CA LEU A 122 5.25 -2.09 2.98
C LEU A 122 4.35 -2.34 4.18
N THR A 123 3.15 -2.83 3.93
CA THR A 123 2.35 -3.54 4.91
C THR A 123 2.59 -5.04 4.73
N VAL A 124 2.90 -5.76 5.79
CA VAL A 124 3.17 -7.19 5.76
C VAL A 124 2.16 -7.91 6.65
N TYR A 125 1.35 -8.77 6.05
CA TYR A 125 0.43 -9.64 6.79
C TYR A 125 1.06 -11.03 6.97
N PRO A 126 1.02 -11.63 8.17
CA PRO A 126 1.62 -12.93 8.45
C PRO A 126 0.83 -14.13 7.88
N SER A 127 -0.08 -13.87 6.93
CA SER A 127 -0.88 -14.86 6.23
C SER A 127 -0.78 -14.64 4.74
N ARG A 128 -0.82 -15.73 3.96
CA ARG A 128 -0.90 -15.70 2.50
C ARG A 128 -2.29 -15.24 2.01
N VAL A 129 -3.31 -15.38 2.86
CA VAL A 129 -4.68 -15.05 2.46
C VAL A 129 -4.83 -13.54 2.42
N TYR A 130 -5.29 -13.05 1.28
CA TYR A 130 -5.64 -11.65 1.12
C TYR A 130 -6.66 -11.27 2.21
N PRO A 131 -6.39 -10.26 3.07
CA PRO A 131 -7.17 -10.02 4.28
C PRO A 131 -8.65 -9.73 4.01
N TRP A 132 -8.97 -9.19 2.83
CA TRP A 132 -10.35 -8.90 2.43
C TRP A 132 -11.09 -10.10 1.81
N LYS A 133 -10.38 -11.20 1.54
CA LYS A 133 -10.94 -12.51 1.12
C LYS A 133 -10.94 -13.53 2.27
N SER A 134 -10.31 -13.24 3.43
CA SER A 134 -10.34 -14.09 4.63
C SER A 134 -11.42 -13.68 5.63
N SER A 135 -11.89 -14.64 6.44
CA SER A 135 -12.54 -14.32 7.72
C SER A 135 -11.55 -13.52 8.58
N VAL A 136 -11.98 -12.33 9.01
CA VAL A 136 -11.22 -11.22 9.62
C VAL A 136 -10.40 -11.56 10.89
N THR A 137 -10.39 -12.82 11.32
CA THR A 137 -9.72 -13.31 12.53
C THR A 137 -8.19 -13.19 12.50
N ASP A 138 -7.57 -13.02 11.33
CA ASP A 138 -6.10 -12.90 11.14
C ASP A 138 -5.66 -11.55 10.53
N ALA A 139 -6.46 -10.49 10.64
CA ALA A 139 -6.10 -9.14 10.17
C ALA A 139 -5.05 -8.47 11.08
N ARG A 140 -3.89 -9.10 11.24
CA ARG A 140 -2.69 -8.52 11.85
C ARG A 140 -1.76 -8.09 10.74
N ALA A 141 -1.08 -6.98 10.93
CA ALA A 141 -0.09 -6.53 9.97
C ALA A 141 0.95 -5.67 10.65
N ASP A 142 2.15 -5.70 10.08
CA ASP A 142 3.22 -4.81 10.47
C ASP A 142 3.71 -3.97 9.31
N LEU A 143 4.24 -2.80 9.64
CA LEU A 143 4.95 -1.97 8.68
C LEU A 143 6.39 -2.43 8.58
N ALA A 144 6.89 -2.53 7.35
CA ALA A 144 8.28 -2.88 7.07
C ALA A 144 8.90 -1.96 6.02
N LEU A 145 10.21 -1.81 6.09
CA LEU A 145 11.03 -1.06 5.16
C LEU A 145 11.96 -2.00 4.39
N PHE A 146 11.88 -1.95 3.07
CA PHE A 146 12.80 -2.63 2.17
C PHE A 146 13.83 -1.65 1.65
N ASP A 147 15.11 -1.91 1.89
CA ASP A 147 16.22 -1.08 1.43
C ASP A 147 16.75 -1.59 0.08
N PHE A 148 16.73 -0.72 -0.94
CA PHE A 148 17.13 -1.11 -2.31
C PHE A 148 18.62 -1.41 -2.44
N ARG A 149 19.47 -0.85 -1.57
CA ARG A 149 20.93 -1.01 -1.67
C ARG A 149 21.38 -2.38 -1.14
N SER A 150 20.83 -2.80 -0.02
CA SER A 150 21.15 -4.05 0.67
C SER A 150 20.23 -5.20 0.29
N GLY A 151 19.05 -4.90 -0.26
CA GLY A 151 18.01 -5.89 -0.54
C GLY A 151 17.38 -6.45 0.73
N ARG A 152 17.51 -5.78 1.88
CA ARG A 152 17.02 -6.26 3.17
C ARG A 152 15.70 -5.62 3.54
N LEU A 153 14.83 -6.43 4.15
CA LEU A 153 13.59 -6.00 4.78
C LEU A 153 13.81 -5.86 6.29
N ARG A 154 13.30 -4.80 6.90
CA ARG A 154 13.28 -4.60 8.36
C ARG A 154 11.91 -4.12 8.82
N PHE A 155 11.44 -4.59 9.97
CA PHE A 155 10.17 -4.14 10.54
C PHE A 155 10.32 -2.79 11.24
N VAL A 156 9.30 -1.94 11.10
CA VAL A 156 9.14 -0.65 11.78
C VAL A 156 8.23 -0.81 12.99
N THR A 157 7.15 -1.59 12.87
CA THR A 157 6.31 -2.02 13.98
C THR A 157 6.61 -3.48 14.33
N THR A 158 6.59 -3.82 15.62
CA THR A 158 6.98 -5.15 16.12
C THR A 158 6.04 -5.66 17.22
N ASP A 159 4.86 -5.06 17.37
CA ASP A 159 3.85 -5.51 18.33
C ASP A 159 3.17 -6.81 17.85
N HIS A 160 3.15 -7.08 16.53
CA HIS A 160 2.78 -8.35 15.87
C HIS A 160 1.35 -8.88 16.15
N ASP A 161 0.63 -8.31 17.10
CA ASP A 161 -0.75 -8.63 17.47
C ASP A 161 -1.76 -7.55 17.03
N LYS A 162 -1.25 -6.46 16.43
CA LYS A 162 -2.00 -5.30 15.95
C LYS A 162 -2.16 -5.31 14.43
N LEU A 163 -3.11 -4.52 13.95
CA LEU A 163 -3.29 -4.21 12.55
C LEU A 163 -2.59 -2.89 12.22
N ASN A 164 -1.30 -2.92 11.89
CA ASN A 164 -0.58 -1.73 11.43
C ASN A 164 -0.53 -1.73 9.90
N ASN A 165 -1.37 -0.92 9.24
CA ASN A 165 -1.44 -0.91 7.77
C ASN A 165 -1.66 0.49 7.18
N TYR A 166 -1.62 0.57 5.84
CA TYR A 166 -1.77 1.81 5.05
C TYR A 166 -0.79 2.92 5.42
N GLY A 167 0.44 2.53 5.77
CA GLY A 167 1.50 3.47 6.07
C GLY A 167 1.78 4.43 4.90
N ARG A 168 2.04 5.70 5.23
CA ARG A 168 2.43 6.77 4.31
C ARG A 168 3.57 7.58 4.91
N TRP A 169 4.57 7.86 4.09
CA TRP A 169 5.68 8.72 4.48
C TRP A 169 5.23 10.18 4.63
N SER A 170 5.78 10.88 5.61
CA SER A 170 5.78 12.34 5.58
C SER A 170 6.67 12.83 4.43
N PRO A 171 6.36 13.98 3.80
CA PRO A 171 7.14 14.51 2.69
C PRO A 171 8.63 14.73 3.01
N ASP A 172 8.95 15.02 4.28
CA ASP A 172 10.31 15.22 4.77
C ASP A 172 11.03 13.92 5.19
N ALA A 173 10.39 12.76 4.99
CA ALA A 173 10.87 11.43 5.35
C ALA A 173 11.18 11.21 6.85
N ARG A 174 10.72 12.08 7.75
CA ARG A 174 10.98 11.93 9.19
C ARG A 174 9.97 11.05 9.92
N TRP A 175 8.78 10.89 9.36
CA TRP A 175 7.67 10.19 9.98
C TRP A 175 6.96 9.28 8.99
N ILE A 176 6.31 8.26 9.52
CA ILE A 176 5.35 7.42 8.82
C ILE A 176 4.03 7.56 9.58
N VAL A 177 2.98 8.00 8.90
CA VAL A 177 1.61 7.97 9.42
C VAL A 177 0.93 6.68 8.98
N PHE A 178 0.15 6.07 9.84
CA PHE A 178 -0.53 4.80 9.56
C PHE A 178 -1.76 4.64 10.44
N GLN A 179 -2.62 3.68 10.09
CA GLN A 179 -3.75 3.31 10.94
C GLN A 179 -3.39 2.09 11.79
N SER A 180 -3.90 2.04 13.02
CA SER A 180 -3.70 0.93 13.94
C SER A 180 -4.86 0.74 14.88
N ASP A 181 -5.08 -0.49 15.32
CA ASP A 181 -6.02 -0.83 16.39
C ASP A 181 -5.29 -1.07 17.72
N ARG A 182 -4.10 -0.48 17.91
CA ARG A 182 -3.23 -0.78 19.05
C ARG A 182 -3.87 -0.57 20.42
N HIS A 183 -4.82 0.37 20.54
CA HIS A 183 -5.57 0.63 21.77
C HIS A 183 -6.86 -0.21 21.90
N ALA A 184 -7.22 -0.98 20.87
CA ALA A 184 -8.34 -1.90 20.97
C ALA A 184 -8.01 -3.04 21.96
N PRO A 185 -9.02 -3.54 22.71
CA PRO A 185 -8.85 -4.70 23.57
C PRO A 185 -8.26 -5.90 22.81
N PRO A 186 -7.40 -6.72 23.46
CA PRO A 186 -6.89 -7.94 22.85
C PRO A 186 -8.04 -8.84 22.41
N PHE A 187 -7.94 -9.41 21.21
CA PHE A 187 -8.96 -10.30 20.67
C PHE A 187 -9.03 -11.58 21.51
N ARG A 188 -10.04 -11.66 22.39
CA ARG A 188 -10.45 -12.88 23.09
C ARG A 188 -11.82 -13.25 22.52
N ASP A 189 -11.86 -14.31 21.72
CA ASP A 189 -13.03 -14.92 21.07
C ASP A 189 -13.48 -14.38 19.70
N SER A 190 -13.79 -15.35 18.84
CA SER A 190 -13.86 -15.35 17.37
C SER A 190 -15.10 -14.70 16.74
N THR A 191 -15.91 -13.93 17.47
CA THR A 191 -17.31 -13.71 17.04
C THR A 191 -17.68 -12.34 16.47
N ALA A 192 -16.75 -11.41 16.24
CA ALA A 192 -17.01 -10.36 15.23
C ALA A 192 -15.75 -9.71 14.65
N ALA A 193 -15.57 -9.93 13.35
CA ALA A 193 -14.74 -9.17 12.43
C ALA A 193 -14.85 -7.64 12.56
N HIS A 194 -16.04 -7.15 12.93
CA HIS A 194 -16.40 -5.74 12.87
C HIS A 194 -15.59 -4.86 13.86
N TYR A 195 -15.17 -5.42 15.00
CA TYR A 195 -14.52 -4.63 16.05
C TYR A 195 -13.13 -4.07 15.68
N ARG A 196 -12.34 -4.73 14.81
CA ARG A 196 -11.00 -4.21 14.47
C ARG A 196 -11.05 -2.97 13.60
N PHE A 197 -11.90 -2.95 12.58
CA PHE A 197 -12.05 -1.78 11.71
C PHE A 197 -12.76 -0.62 12.41
N ASP A 198 -13.65 -0.91 13.37
CA ASP A 198 -14.33 0.10 14.19
C ASP A 198 -13.41 0.71 15.27
N SER A 199 -12.22 0.15 15.49
CA SER A 199 -11.26 0.60 16.50
C SER A 199 -9.96 1.16 15.89
N LEU A 200 -9.95 1.45 14.59
CA LEU A 200 -8.77 2.02 13.92
C LEU A 200 -8.60 3.49 14.27
N GLU A 201 -7.42 3.82 14.78
CA GLU A 201 -6.97 5.19 15.04
C GLU A 201 -5.73 5.51 14.21
N ILE A 202 -5.32 6.78 14.17
CA ILE A 202 -4.19 7.27 13.37
C ILE A 202 -2.96 7.47 14.26
N TYR A 203 -1.83 6.91 13.85
CA TYR A 203 -0.57 6.98 14.57
C TYR A 203 0.56 7.45 13.67
N ILE A 204 1.63 7.94 14.31
CA ILE A 204 2.89 8.25 13.65
C ILE A 204 4.04 7.51 14.32
N VAL A 205 5.03 7.13 13.53
CA VAL A 205 6.26 6.49 13.98
C VAL A 205 7.44 6.99 13.16
N ARG A 206 8.64 6.99 13.72
CA ARG A 206 9.85 7.24 12.92
C ARG A 206 10.23 5.99 12.12
N PRO A 207 10.96 6.15 11.01
CA PRO A 207 11.39 5.02 10.19
C PRO A 207 12.25 4.00 10.93
N ASP A 208 12.91 4.38 12.03
CA ASP A 208 13.69 3.47 12.87
C ASP A 208 12.85 2.73 13.93
N GLY A 209 11.52 2.92 13.93
CA GLY A 209 10.59 2.37 14.91
C GLY A 209 10.46 3.21 16.18
N SER A 210 11.29 4.23 16.36
CA SER A 210 11.21 5.11 17.53
C SER A 210 10.09 6.14 17.42
N GLY A 211 9.76 6.79 18.54
CA GLY A 211 8.73 7.85 18.55
C GLY A 211 7.32 7.35 18.26
N LEU A 212 7.08 6.04 18.43
CA LEU A 212 5.75 5.48 18.47
C LEU A 212 5.10 5.94 19.78
N TYR A 213 4.24 6.95 19.70
CA TYR A 213 3.59 7.51 20.88
C TYR A 213 2.46 6.58 21.30
N PHE A 214 2.69 5.86 22.40
CA PHE A 214 1.65 5.36 23.28
C PHE A 214 1.40 6.47 24.30
N ASP A 215 0.17 6.94 24.43
CA ASP A 215 -0.27 8.01 25.34
C ASP A 215 0.72 8.39 26.46
N GLY A 216 1.43 9.50 26.28
CA GLY A 216 2.11 10.23 27.36
C GLY A 216 3.31 9.56 28.07
N HIS A 217 3.66 8.31 27.77
CA HIS A 217 4.82 7.66 28.38
C HIS A 217 5.64 6.84 27.37
N PRO A 218 6.98 7.07 27.29
CA PRO A 218 7.84 6.25 26.47
C PRO A 218 7.86 4.81 27.00
N SER A 219 7.71 3.85 26.09
CA SER A 219 7.86 2.41 26.35
C SER A 219 9.27 2.10 26.88
N TRP A 220 9.33 1.38 27.99
CA TRP A 220 10.55 0.84 28.62
C TRP A 220 10.92 -0.52 28.03
#